data_AF-A0A960T4L4-F1
#
_entry.id   AF-A0A960T4L4-F1
#
_cell.length_a   1.000
_cell.length_b   1.000
_cell.length_c   1.000
_cell.angle_alpha   90.00
_cell.angle_beta   90.00
_cell.angle_gamma   90.00
#
_symmetry.space_group_name_H-M   'P 1'
#
loop_
_entity.id
_entity.type
_entity.pdbx_description
1 polymer ?
#
loop_
_entity_poly.entity_id
_entity_poly.type
_entity_poly.pdbx_seq_one_letter_code
_entity_poly.pdbx_strand_id
1 'polypeptide(L)'
;MADLREQFDQILGKLDELELTTVNGRITETVGMLIKAIVPNVKIGEVCLVKREGEPLRTEVVGFTQDEVFLSPLGEMSGIG
;
A
#
# COMPACT_ATOMS: atom_id res chain seq x y z
N MET A 1 21.25 -20.50 -26.57
CA MET A 1 21.18 -19.03 -26.76
C MET A 1 19.87 -18.54 -27.36
N ALA A 2 19.22 -19.28 -28.28
CA ALA A 2 17.87 -18.95 -28.78
C ALA A 2 16.77 -19.11 -27.70
N ASP A 3 16.85 -20.18 -26.92
CA ASP A 3 15.89 -20.54 -25.85
C ASP A 3 15.74 -19.46 -24.76
N LEU A 4 16.84 -18.80 -24.36
CA LEU A 4 16.78 -17.75 -23.34
C LEU A 4 16.08 -16.47 -23.83
N ARG A 5 16.18 -16.13 -25.12
CA ARG A 5 15.46 -14.98 -25.69
C ARG A 5 13.97 -15.24 -25.76
N GLU A 6 13.58 -16.45 -26.20
CA GLU A 6 12.18 -16.86 -26.25
C GLU A 6 11.52 -16.85 -24.86
N GLN A 7 12.22 -17.34 -23.84
CA GLN A 7 11.76 -17.27 -22.45
C GLN A 7 11.63 -15.83 -21.94
N PHE A 8 12.55 -14.94 -22.32
CA PHE A 8 12.52 -13.54 -21.91
C PHE A 8 11.36 -12.78 -22.55
N ASP A 9 11.12 -12.99 -23.85
CA ASP A 9 10.01 -12.38 -24.59
C ASP A 9 8.65 -12.84 -24.04
N GLN A 10 8.52 -14.11 -23.63
CA GLN A 10 7.31 -14.61 -22.98
C GLN A 10 7.03 -13.98 -21.62
N ILE A 11 8.07 -13.69 -20.83
CA ILE A 11 7.91 -13.04 -19.53
C ILE A 11 7.56 -11.56 -19.72
N LEU A 12 8.18 -10.88 -20.67
CA LEU A 12 7.87 -9.49 -21.02
C LEU A 12 6.43 -9.34 -21.50
N GLY A 13 5.96 -10.21 -22.40
CA GLY A 13 4.57 -10.17 -22.88
C GLY A 13 3.53 -10.34 -21.75
N LYS A 14 3.87 -11.09 -20.69
CA LYS A 14 3.00 -11.24 -19.51
C LYS A 14 2.96 -10.00 -18.61
N LEU A 15 4.02 -9.19 -18.61
CA LEU A 15 4.04 -7.94 -17.83
C LEU A 15 3.16 -6.86 -18.46
N ASP A 16 3.04 -6.84 -19.79
CA ASP A 16 2.19 -5.88 -20.51
C ASP A 16 0.68 -6.11 -20.27
N GLU A 17 0.28 -7.34 -19.93
CA GLU A 17 -1.11 -7.71 -19.64
C GLU A 17 -1.49 -7.55 -18.15
N LEU A 18 -0.55 -7.13 -17.30
CA LEU A 18 -0.78 -7.05 -15.85
C LEU A 18 -1.57 -5.79 -15.48
N GLU A 19 -2.85 -5.95 -15.16
CA GLU A 19 -3.66 -4.88 -14.55
C GLU A 19 -3.32 -4.74 -13.06
N LEU A 20 -2.46 -3.78 -12.74
CA LEU A 20 -2.14 -3.42 -11.36
C LEU A 20 -3.33 -2.67 -10.73
N THR A 21 -4.13 -3.36 -9.93
CA THR A 21 -5.14 -2.69 -9.11
C THR A 21 -4.50 -2.16 -7.84
N THR A 22 -4.30 -0.85 -7.76
CA THR A 22 -3.89 -0.21 -6.51
C THR A 22 -5.10 -0.05 -5.61
N VAL A 23 -5.10 -0.72 -4.46
CA VAL A 23 -6.09 -0.49 -3.40
C VAL A 23 -5.84 0.90 -2.83
N ASN A 24 -6.72 1.84 -3.13
CA ASN A 24 -6.62 3.21 -2.65
C ASN A 24 -7.54 3.42 -1.45
N GLY A 25 -7.05 4.17 -0.47
CA GLY A 25 -7.81 4.61 0.69
C GLY A 25 -7.59 6.08 0.98
N ARG A 26 -8.22 6.59 2.04
CA ARG A 26 -8.07 7.99 2.48
C ARG A 26 -7.95 8.06 3.99
N ILE A 27 -7.01 8.87 4.48
CA ILE A 27 -6.91 9.21 5.90
C ILE A 27 -8.16 9.98 6.32
N THR A 28 -8.78 9.56 7.42
CA THR A 28 -9.91 10.25 8.03
C THR A 28 -9.48 11.08 9.23
N GLU A 29 -8.55 10.57 10.03
CA GLU A 29 -8.09 11.21 11.26
C GLU A 29 -6.66 10.77 11.60
N THR A 30 -5.89 11.64 12.27
CA THR A 30 -4.61 11.27 12.88
C THR A 30 -4.62 11.67 14.35
N VAL A 31 -4.35 10.72 15.25
CA VAL A 31 -4.34 10.91 16.70
C VAL A 31 -3.05 10.33 17.27
N GLY A 32 -2.11 11.21 17.65
CA GLY A 32 -0.77 10.76 18.06
C GLY A 32 -0.15 9.91 16.96
N MET A 33 0.36 8.71 17.33
CA MET A 33 0.93 7.72 16.41
C MET A 33 -0.12 6.79 15.76
N LEU A 34 -1.41 7.11 15.82
CA LEU A 34 -2.46 6.31 15.20
C LEU A 34 -3.06 7.06 14.02
N ILE A 35 -3.06 6.42 12.86
CA ILE A 35 -3.70 6.95 11.65
C ILE A 35 -4.98 6.15 11.42
N LYS A 36 -6.11 6.84 11.29
CA LYS A 36 -7.38 6.25 10.89
C LYS A 36 -7.61 6.50 9.41
N ALA A 37 -8.07 5.48 8.69
CA ALA A 37 -8.30 5.57 7.27
C ALA A 37 -9.47 4.70 6.83
N ILE A 38 -10.07 5.04 5.68
CA ILE A 38 -10.96 4.15 4.97
C ILE A 38 -10.13 3.47 3.89
N VAL A 39 -9.93 2.15 4.00
CA VAL A 39 -9.18 1.33 3.04
C VAL A 39 -9.95 0.03 2.81
N PRO A 40 -10.30 -0.34 1.56
CA PRO A 40 -11.08 -1.54 1.30
C PRO A 40 -10.21 -2.80 1.39
N ASN A 41 -10.82 -3.90 1.85
CA ASN A 41 -10.27 -5.26 1.81
C ASN A 41 -8.90 -5.47 2.48
N VAL A 42 -8.61 -4.74 3.56
CA VAL A 42 -7.37 -4.90 4.32
C VAL A 42 -7.48 -5.95 5.43
N LYS A 43 -6.34 -6.50 5.84
CA LYS A 43 -6.20 -7.43 6.96
C LYS A 43 -5.20 -6.90 7.98
N ILE A 44 -5.37 -7.30 9.25
CA ILE A 44 -4.39 -7.01 10.30
C ILE A 44 -3.03 -7.59 9.91
N GLY A 45 -1.97 -6.80 10.10
CA GLY A 45 -0.59 -7.12 9.73
C GLY A 45 -0.21 -6.75 8.29
N GLU A 46 -1.15 -6.32 7.45
CA GLU A 46 -0.81 -5.84 6.11
C GLU A 46 -0.11 -4.47 6.17
N VAL A 47 0.85 -4.30 5.26
CA VAL A 47 1.56 -3.02 5.12
C VAL A 47 0.81 -2.14 4.14
N CYS A 48 0.50 -0.92 4.58
CA CYS A 48 -0.07 0.13 3.78
C CYS A 48 0.99 1.21 3.49
N LEU A 49 0.84 1.91 2.37
CA LEU A 49 1.67 3.06 2.01
C LEU A 49 0.82 4.32 2.07
N VAL A 50 1.16 5.21 2.98
CA VAL A 50 0.53 6.53 3.12
C VAL A 50 1.34 7.53 2.29
N LYS A 51 0.66 8.20 1.37
CA LYS A 51 1.27 9.25 0.54
C LYS A 51 1.56 10.49 1.37
N ARG A 52 2.72 11.10 1.13
CA ARG A 52 3.16 12.41 1.63
C ARG A 52 4.18 13.01 0.67
N GLU A 53 4.61 14.24 0.92
CA GLU A 53 5.74 14.82 0.19
C GLU A 53 7.01 13.99 0.42
N GLY A 54 7.67 13.56 -0.66
CA GLY A 54 8.84 12.69 -0.61
C GLY A 54 8.49 11.20 -0.53
N GLU A 55 9.20 10.47 0.31
CA GLU A 55 9.04 9.02 0.46
C GLU A 55 7.73 8.67 1.20
N PRO A 56 6.89 7.77 0.65
CA PRO A 56 5.68 7.31 1.31
C PRO A 56 5.97 6.76 2.71
N LEU A 57 5.09 7.08 3.66
CA LEU A 57 5.16 6.52 4.99
C LEU A 57 4.61 5.08 4.94
N ARG A 58 5.44 4.11 5.34
CA ARG A 58 4.99 2.75 5.57
C ARG A 58 4.19 2.67 6.86
N THR A 59 3.06 2.00 6.83
CA THR A 59 2.21 1.75 8.00
C THR A 59 1.79 0.29 8.03
N GLU A 60 1.39 -0.20 9.20
CA GLU A 60 0.84 -1.53 9.40
C GLU A 60 -0.61 -1.43 9.87
N VAL A 61 -1.49 -2.27 9.33
CA VAL A 61 -2.87 -2.41 9.80
C VAL A 61 -2.85 -3.11 11.16
N VAL A 62 -3.15 -2.36 12.22
CA VAL A 62 -3.17 -2.89 13.60
C VAL A 62 -4.58 -3.21 14.10
N GLY A 63 -5.60 -2.82 13.35
CA GLY A 63 -6.99 -3.11 13.65
C GLY A 63 -7.93 -2.39 12.68
N PHE A 64 -9.22 -2.67 12.80
CA PHE A 64 -10.26 -1.96 12.07
C PHE A 64 -11.60 -2.13 12.80
N THR A 65 -12.52 -1.22 12.52
CA THR A 65 -13.94 -1.32 12.84
C THR A 65 -14.73 -1.62 11.56
N GLN A 66 -16.06 -1.50 11.61
CA GLN A 66 -16.89 -1.61 10.43
C GLN A 66 -16.59 -0.49 9.40
N ASP A 67 -16.17 0.68 9.87
CA ASP A 67 -16.08 1.88 9.04
C ASP A 67 -14.64 2.39 8.84
N GLU A 68 -13.72 2.07 9.76
CA GLU A 68 -12.36 2.62 9.75
C GLU A 68 -11.29 1.56 9.99
N VAL A 69 -10.15 1.76 9.36
CA VAL A 69 -8.92 1.01 9.52
C VAL A 69 -7.97 1.81 10.41
N PHE A 70 -7.34 1.13 11.36
CA PHE A 70 -6.32 1.69 12.22
C PHE A 70 -4.94 1.27 11.74
N LEU A 71 -4.11 2.26 11.47
CA LEU A 71 -2.77 2.11 10.93
C LEU A 71 -1.74 2.59 11.95
N SER A 72 -0.71 1.78 12.17
CA SER A 72 0.48 2.15 12.95
C SER A 72 1.61 2.56 12.01
N PRO A 73 2.18 3.78 12.14
CA PRO A 73 3.35 4.22 11.40
C PRO A 73 4.58 3.39 11.72
N LEU A 74 5.31 2.99 10.67
CA LEU A 74 6.61 2.35 10.76
C LEU A 74 7.74 3.36 10.53
N GLY A 75 7.56 4.59 11.00
CA GLY A 75 8.50 5.69 10.84
C GLY A 75 7.92 7.04 11.26
N GLU A 76 8.66 8.10 10.98
CA GLU A 76 8.29 9.48 11.29
C GLU A 76 7.02 9.91 10.55
N MET A 77 6.08 10.58 11.23
CA MET A 77 4.83 11.08 10.64
C MET A 77 4.91 12.52 10.12
N SER A 78 6.10 13.06 9.94
CA SER A 78 6.26 14.38 9.32
C SER A 78 5.61 14.39 7.93
N GLY A 79 4.81 15.42 7.66
CA GLY A 79 4.12 15.60 6.39
C GLY A 79 2.88 14.73 6.18
N ILE A 80 2.29 14.16 7.25
CA ILE A 80 0.99 13.46 7.20
C ILE A 80 -0.14 14.41 7.57
N GLY A 81 -1.13 14.56 6.68
CA GLY A 81 -2.32 15.42 6.84
C GLY A 81 -3.13 15.54 5.55
#